data_AF-A0A920RI94-F1
#
_entry.id   AF-A0A920RI94-F1
#
_cell.length_a   1.000
_cell.length_b   1.000
_cell.length_c   1.000
_cell.angle_alpha   90.00
_cell.angle_beta   90.00
_cell.angle_gamma   90.00
#
_symmetry.space_group_name_H-M   'P 1'
#
loop_
_entity.id
_entity.type
_entity.pdbx_description
1 polymer ?
#
loop_
_entity_poly.entity_id
_entity_poly.type
_entity_poly.pdbx_seq_one_letter_code
_entity_poly.pdbx_strand_id
1 'polypeptide(L)' 'MAGCVRHTVEDALGEGFRTVVVRECVGDRVPAAVEWNLFDIDMKYCDVESLETVLEHIDSLAPRITS' A
#
# COMPACT_ATOMS: atom_id res chain seq x y z
N MET A 1 11.35 2.60 -4.20
CA MET A 1 10.04 2.89 -4.77
C MET A 1 10.20 3.95 -5.86
N ALA A 2 9.85 3.62 -7.11
CA ALA A 2 9.80 4.62 -8.17
C ALA A 2 8.67 5.59 -7.81
N GLY A 3 8.92 6.89 -7.85
CA GLY A 3 8.10 7.92 -7.17
C GLY A 3 6.59 7.91 -7.44
N CYS A 4 6.09 7.17 -8.44
CA CYS A 4 4.65 7.04 -8.70
C CYS A 4 3.87 6.46 -7.51
N VAL A 5 4.34 5.38 -6.88
CA VAL A 5 3.60 4.79 -5.74
C VAL A 5 3.47 5.79 -4.60
N ARG A 6 4.59 6.44 -4.21
CA ARG A 6 4.60 7.47 -3.18
C ARG A 6 3.69 8.65 -3.53
N HIS A 7 3.81 9.18 -4.74
CA HIS A 7 3.04 10.33 -5.17
C HIS A 7 1.54 10.03 -5.17
N THR A 8 1.13 8.86 -5.66
CA THR A 8 -0.29 8.45 -5.61
C THR A 8 -0.79 8.29 -4.19
N VAL A 9 0.03 7.78 -3.25
CA VAL A 9 -0.34 7.73 -1.84
C VAL A 9 -0.54 9.13 -1.24
N GLU A 10 0.40 10.05 -1.52
CA GLU A 10 0.33 11.44 -1.05
C GLU A 10 -0.92 12.15 -1.60
N ASP A 11 -1.22 11.97 -2.89
CA ASP A 11 -2.43 12.49 -3.54
C ASP A 11 -3.70 11.88 -2.93
N ALA A 12 -3.74 10.55 -2.74
CA ALA A 12 -4.91 9.88 -2.22
C ALA A 12 -5.27 10.36 -0.80
N LEU A 13 -4.27 10.63 0.05
CA LEU A 13 -4.50 11.28 1.34
C LEU A 13 -5.04 12.71 1.15
N GLY A 14 -4.46 13.49 0.24
CA GLY A 14 -4.90 14.85 -0.07
C GLY A 14 -6.36 14.93 -0.54
N GLU A 15 -6.81 13.93 -1.28
CA GLU A 15 -8.20 13.78 -1.76
C GLU A 15 -9.13 13.09 -0.74
N GLY A 16 -8.62 12.70 0.43
CA GLY A 16 -9.42 12.13 1.52
C GLY A 16 -9.72 10.63 1.42
N PHE A 17 -8.97 9.88 0.62
CA PHE A 17 -9.06 8.42 0.55
C PHE A 17 -8.18 7.75 1.60
N ARG A 18 -8.73 6.73 2.28
CA ARG A 18 -7.93 5.86 3.15
C ARG A 18 -7.16 4.85 2.30
N THR A 19 -5.86 5.06 2.20
CA THR A 19 -4.97 4.25 1.36
C THR A 19 -4.28 3.18 2.20
N VAL A 20 -4.08 2.00 1.62
CA VAL A 20 -3.25 0.92 2.16
C VAL A 20 -2.26 0.51 1.07
N VAL A 21 -0.98 0.36 1.43
CA VAL A 21 0.05 -0.13 0.51
C VAL A 21 0.49 -1.54 0.92
N VAL A 22 0.49 -2.46 -0.04
CA VAL A 22 0.92 -3.85 0.18
C VAL A 22 2.43 -3.96 0.00
N ARG A 23 3.16 -4.22 1.10
CA ARG A 23 4.64 -4.22 1.13
C ARG A 23 5.27 -5.09 0.06
N GLU A 24 4.82 -6.33 -0.08
CA GLU A 24 5.37 -7.33 -1.01
C GLU A 24 5.10 -7.01 -2.48
N CYS A 25 4.18 -6.07 -2.76
CA CYS A 25 3.83 -5.64 -4.10
C CYS A 25 4.53 -4.35 -4.54
N VAL A 26 5.42 -3.77 -3.72
CA VAL A 26 6.17 -2.54 -4.04
C VAL A 26 7.60 -2.87 -4.46
N GLY A 27 7.99 -2.38 -5.64
CA GLY A 27 9.32 -2.61 -6.21
C GLY A 27 10.13 -1.34 -6.48
N ASP A 28 11.45 -1.51 -6.59
CA ASP A 28 12.39 -0.55 -7.16
C ASP A 28 13.63 -1.25 -7.73
N ARG A 29 14.37 -0.53 -8.56
CA ARG A 29 15.71 -0.90 -9.08
C ARG A 29 16.86 -0.49 -8.16
N VAL A 30 16.65 0.44 -7.22
CA VAL A 30 17.68 0.94 -6.30
C VAL A 30 17.57 0.21 -4.95
N PRO A 31 18.68 -0.36 -4.42
CA PRO A 31 18.70 -0.98 -3.10
C PRO A 31 18.22 -0.03 -2.00
N ALA A 32 17.55 -0.57 -0.98
CA ALA A 32 16.97 0.17 0.15
C ALA A 32 15.88 1.21 -0.20
N ALA A 33 15.65 1.51 -1.49
CA ALA A 33 14.69 2.54 -1.88
C ALA A 33 13.23 2.16 -1.65
N VAL A 34 12.93 0.87 -1.59
CA VAL A 34 11.62 0.38 -1.15
C VAL A 34 11.47 0.63 0.34
N GLU A 35 12.42 0.15 1.15
CA GLU A 35 12.35 0.22 2.61
C GLU A 35 12.19 1.64 3.17
N TRP A 36 13.03 2.59 2.73
CA TRP A 36 12.93 3.96 3.28
C TRP A 36 11.62 4.65 2.89
N ASN A 37 11.05 4.33 1.72
CA ASN A 37 9.85 4.99 1.26
C ASN A 37 8.62 4.36 1.90
N LEU A 38 8.61 3.03 2.08
CA LEU A 38 7.58 2.35 2.84
C LEU A 38 7.54 2.85 4.29
N PHE A 39 8.71 3.02 4.92
CA PHE A 39 8.81 3.64 6.24
C PHE A 39 8.20 5.05 6.26
N ASP A 40 8.59 5.91 5.32
CA ASP A 40 8.09 7.29 5.25
C ASP A 40 6.56 7.36 5.07
N ILE A 41 6.00 6.52 4.19
CA ILE A 41 4.56 6.54 3.92
C ILE A 41 3.74 5.95 5.05
N ASP A 42 4.24 4.92 5.72
CA ASP A 42 3.59 4.33 6.90
C ASP A 42 3.48 5.33 8.07
N MET A 43 4.52 6.14 8.25
CA MET A 43 4.54 7.12 9.35
C MET A 43 3.60 8.30 9.16
N LYS A 44 3.23 8.65 7.90
CA LYS A 44 2.67 9.98 7.60
C LYS A 44 1.49 9.97 6.64
N TYR A 45 1.38 8.98 5.77
CA TYR A 45 0.52 9.08 4.59
C TYR A 45 -0.49 7.95 4.43
N CYS A 46 -0.15 6.72 4.81
CA CYS A 46 -1.03 5.55 4.69
C CYS A 46 -0.61 4.44 5.66
N ASP A 47 -1.38 3.35 5.72
CA ASP A 47 -0.94 2.12 6.39
C ASP A 47 -0.17 1.23 5.40
N VAL A 48 0.97 0.68 5.80
CA VAL A 48 1.73 -0.31 5.02
C VAL A 48 1.54 -1.70 5.60
N GLU A 49 0.77 -2.53 4.91
CA GLU A 49 0.35 -3.85 5.37
C GLU A 49 1.00 -4.98 4.56
N SER A 50 0.97 -6.20 5.12
CA SER A 50 1.37 -7.40 4.39
C SER A 50 0.31 -7.81 3.38
N LEU A 51 0.74 -8.55 2.35
CA LEU A 51 -0.17 -9.16 1.37
C LEU A 51 -1.21 -10.06 2.05
N GLU A 52 -0.80 -10.80 3.08
CA GLU A 52 -1.69 -11.67 3.85
C GLU A 52 -2.82 -10.87 4.52
N THR A 53 -2.48 -9.83 5.29
CA THR A 53 -3.47 -8.98 5.97
C THR A 53 -4.47 -8.38 4.98
N VAL A 54 -3.99 -7.90 3.82
CA VAL A 54 -4.87 -7.27 2.83
C VAL A 54 -5.77 -8.28 2.14
N LEU A 55 -5.28 -9.49 1.83
CA LEU A 55 -6.11 -10.56 1.28
C LEU A 55 -7.18 -11.00 2.26
N GLU A 56 -6.82 -11.20 3.55
CA GLU A 56 -7.79 -11.52 4.61
C GLU A 56 -8.87 -10.44 4.75
N HIS A 57 -8.47 -9.16 4.67
CA HIS A 57 -9.42 -8.05 4.70
C HIS A 57 -10.37 -8.11 3.50
N ILE A 58 -9.87 -8.27 2.28
CA ILE A 58 -10.70 -8.34 1.06
C ILE A 58 -11.65 -9.53 1.13
N ASP A 59 -11.18 -10.70 1.56
CA ASP A 59 -12.00 -11.90 1.73
C ASP A 59 -13.12 -11.70 2.76
N SER A 60 -12.92 -10.84 3.75
CA SER A 60 -13.95 -10.49 4.73
C SER A 60 -15.05 -9.55 4.20
N LEU A 61 -14.79 -8.82 3.10
CA LEU A 61 -15.69 -7.80 2.56
C LEU A 61 -16.80 -8.36 1.65
N ALA A 62 -16.64 -9.56 1.08
CA ALA A 62 -17.59 -10.13 0.13
C ALA A 62 -18.15 -11.49 0.61
N PRO A 63 -19.46 -11.76 0.48
CA PRO A 63 -19.90 -13.14 0.34
C PRO A 63 -19.34 -13.63 -1.00
N ARG A 64 -18.44 -14.64 -0.97
CA ARG A 64 -17.87 -15.26 -2.18
C ARG A 64 -18.95 -15.42 -3.25
N ILE A 65 -18.86 -14.67 -4.35
CA ILE A 65 -19.61 -14.98 -5.56
C ILE A 65 -18.93 -16.22 -6.13
N THR A 66 -19.38 -17.37 -5.66
CA THR A 66 -19.05 -18.67 -6.24
C THR A 66 -19.64 -18.71 -7.64
N SER A 67 -18.77 -18.82 -8.64
CA SER A 67 -19.11 -19.49 -9.90
C SER A 67 -19.40 -20.96 -9.64
#